data_AF-A0A0B1SB50-F1
#
_entry.id   AF-A0A0B1SB50-F1
#
_cell.length_a   1.000
_cell.length_b   1.000
_cell.length_c   1.000
_cell.angle_alpha   90.00
_cell.angle_beta   90.00
_cell.angle_gamma   90.00
#
_symmetry.space_group_name_H-M   'P 1'
#
loop_
_entity.id
_entity.type
_entity.pdbx_description
1 polymer ?
#
loop_
_entity_poly.entity_id
_entity_poly.type
_entity_poly.pdbx_seq_one_letter_code
_entity_poly.pdbx_strand_id
1 'polypeptide(L)'
;MHVDYRTTSVNKYVFQAVLTGDATLASMFEGSGRVLQSTSADNVFVYYSDHGAYNILGMPSGPVLTRSDLLSYINRARSLGMFHKLSIYVEACESGSMLAGLEGDSFVNGLTASSATEDSYACNCAKGICYADLFSYKWMTNSEQV
;
A
#
# COMPACT_ATOMS: atom_id res chain seq x y z
N MET A 1 15.39 -11.02 2.85
CA MET A 1 14.46 -10.18 2.06
C MET A 1 14.30 -10.80 0.69
N HIS A 2 13.07 -11.16 0.30
CA HIS A 2 12.76 -11.54 -1.07
C HIS A 2 12.36 -10.28 -1.84
N VAL A 3 12.72 -10.14 -3.11
CA VAL A 3 12.42 -8.93 -3.88
C VAL A 3 11.81 -9.30 -5.22
N ASP A 4 10.53 -8.94 -5.39
CA ASP A 4 9.73 -9.26 -6.58
C ASP A 4 9.85 -8.17 -7.66
N TYR A 5 9.83 -6.90 -7.28
CA TYR A 5 9.93 -5.75 -8.19
C TYR A 5 10.94 -4.73 -7.66
N ARG A 6 11.69 -4.10 -8.56
CA ARG A 6 12.75 -3.14 -8.22
C ARG A 6 12.78 -1.98 -9.21
N THR A 7 13.40 -0.88 -8.81
CA THR A 7 13.71 0.24 -9.70
C THR A 7 12.46 0.76 -10.43
N THR A 8 12.47 0.79 -11.76
CA THR A 8 11.39 1.32 -12.60
C THR A 8 10.10 0.49 -12.52
N SER A 9 10.18 -0.78 -12.09
CA SER A 9 9.03 -1.66 -11.87
C SER A 9 8.32 -1.42 -10.54
N VAL A 10 8.84 -0.57 -9.66
CA VAL A 10 8.10 -0.10 -8.49
C VAL A 10 7.25 1.10 -8.94
N ASN A 11 6.08 0.79 -9.50
CA ASN A 11 5.16 1.78 -10.06
C ASN A 11 3.69 1.34 -9.84
N LYS A 12 2.74 2.26 -10.08
CA LYS A 12 1.31 2.01 -9.80
C LYS A 12 0.67 0.91 -10.65
N TYR A 13 1.16 0.68 -11.87
CA TYR A 13 0.61 -0.35 -12.75
C TYR A 13 1.00 -1.75 -12.27
N VAL A 14 2.22 -1.91 -11.75
CA VAL A 14 2.63 -3.14 -11.07
C VAL A 14 1.84 -3.34 -9.78
N PHE A 15 1.64 -2.29 -8.98
CA PHE A 15 0.77 -2.37 -7.79
C PHE A 15 -0.65 -2.85 -8.14
N GLN A 16 -1.25 -2.29 -9.21
CA GLN A 16 -2.52 -2.75 -9.74
C GLN A 16 -2.46 -4.24 -10.11
N ALA A 17 -1.47 -4.64 -10.92
CA ALA A 17 -1.31 -6.01 -11.38
C ALA A 17 -1.24 -7.01 -10.23
N VAL A 18 -0.44 -6.68 -9.21
CA VAL A 18 -0.28 -7.48 -8.00
C VAL A 18 -1.61 -7.62 -7.27
N LEU A 19 -2.29 -6.50 -6.98
CA LEU A 19 -3.53 -6.51 -6.20
C LEU A 19 -4.68 -7.22 -6.93
N THR A 20 -4.72 -7.15 -8.26
CA THR A 20 -5.77 -7.79 -9.08
C THR A 20 -5.41 -9.18 -9.59
N GLY A 21 -4.23 -9.73 -9.24
CA GLY A 21 -3.79 -11.04 -9.70
C GLY A 21 -3.49 -11.11 -11.21
N ASP A 22 -3.20 -9.97 -11.87
CA ASP A 22 -2.98 -9.90 -13.31
C ASP A 22 -1.52 -10.17 -13.68
N ALA A 23 -1.19 -11.46 -13.82
CA ALA A 23 0.15 -11.89 -14.21
C ALA A 23 0.55 -11.42 -15.63
N THR A 24 -0.42 -11.18 -16.51
CA THR A 24 -0.15 -10.68 -17.87
C THR A 24 0.32 -9.23 -17.79
N LEU A 25 -0.37 -8.37 -17.04
CA LEU A 25 0.06 -7.00 -16.80
C LEU A 25 1.41 -6.93 -16.09
N ALA A 26 1.62 -7.77 -15.06
CA ALA A 26 2.90 -7.83 -14.35
C ALA A 26 4.07 -8.23 -15.27
N SER A 27 3.84 -9.12 -16.24
CA SER A 27 4.88 -9.59 -17.18
C SER A 27 5.42 -8.50 -18.12
N MET A 28 4.73 -7.35 -18.22
CA MET A 28 5.22 -6.20 -19.00
C MET A 28 6.31 -5.39 -18.27
N PHE A 29 6.61 -5.73 -17.02
CA PHE A 29 7.62 -5.05 -16.19
C PHE A 29 8.72 -6.02 -15.75
N GLU A 30 9.93 -5.51 -15.54
CA GLU A 30 11.03 -6.32 -15.02
C GLU A 30 10.75 -6.75 -13.57
N GLY A 31 10.97 -8.02 -13.25
CA GLY A 31 10.72 -8.55 -11.91
C GLY A 31 10.43 -10.04 -11.92
N SER A 32 9.92 -10.54 -10.80
CA SER A 32 9.50 -11.95 -10.68
C SER A 32 8.19 -12.27 -11.41
N GLY A 33 7.41 -11.24 -11.76
CA GLY A 33 6.04 -11.40 -12.27
C GLY A 33 5.05 -11.91 -11.22
N ARG A 34 5.46 -12.00 -9.95
CA ARG A 34 4.58 -12.48 -8.87
C ARG A 34 3.45 -11.49 -8.63
N VAL A 35 2.23 -12.00 -8.63
CA VAL A 35 1.01 -11.28 -8.26
C VAL A 35 0.26 -12.08 -7.19
N LEU A 36 -0.78 -11.49 -6.59
CA LEU A 36 -1.63 -12.24 -5.67
C LEU A 36 -2.27 -13.43 -6.39
N GLN A 37 -2.26 -14.58 -5.73
CA GLN A 37 -2.99 -15.80 -6.11
C GLN A 37 -4.11 -16.09 -5.10
N SER A 38 -4.48 -15.07 -4.32
CA SER A 38 -5.51 -15.14 -3.29
C SER A 38 -6.91 -15.26 -3.90
N THR A 39 -7.81 -15.81 -3.12
CA THR A 39 -9.20 -16.09 -3.47
C THR A 39 -10.15 -15.40 -2.49
N SER A 40 -11.45 -15.59 -2.69
CA SER A 40 -12.49 -15.02 -1.82
C SER A 40 -12.51 -15.62 -0.42
N ALA A 41 -11.69 -16.65 -0.15
CA ALA A 41 -11.48 -17.24 1.17
C ALA A 41 -10.29 -16.63 1.92
N ASP A 42 -9.40 -15.92 1.22
CA ASP A 42 -8.12 -15.46 1.77
C ASP A 42 -8.20 -14.03 2.30
N ASN A 43 -7.47 -13.73 3.36
CA ASN A 43 -7.27 -12.36 3.81
C ASN A 43 -5.98 -11.80 3.20
N VAL A 44 -6.03 -10.57 2.70
CA VAL A 44 -4.89 -9.88 2.10
C VAL A 44 -4.46 -8.72 3.00
N PHE A 45 -3.16 -8.58 3.21
CA PHE A 45 -2.57 -7.44 3.90
C PHE A 45 -1.70 -6.64 2.93
N VAL A 46 -1.93 -5.33 2.85
CA VAL A 46 -1.15 -4.38 2.09
C VAL A 46 -0.53 -3.36 3.04
N TYR A 47 0.76 -3.12 2.88
CA TYR A 47 1.49 -2.08 3.60
C TYR A 47 2.23 -1.18 2.61
N TYR A 48 1.99 0.12 2.70
CA TYR A 48 2.66 1.16 1.93
C TYR A 48 3.41 2.09 2.89
N SER A 49 4.63 2.47 2.52
CA SER A 49 5.47 3.43 3.26
C SER A 49 6.35 4.21 2.31
N ASP A 50 6.09 5.51 2.20
CA ASP A 50 6.85 6.52 1.46
C ASP A 50 6.18 7.90 1.70
N HIS A 51 6.52 8.91 0.91
CA HIS A 51 5.81 10.17 0.84
C HIS A 51 4.38 10.04 0.32
N GLY A 52 3.56 11.02 0.70
CA GLY A 52 2.21 11.24 0.20
C GLY A 52 1.88 12.72 0.20
N ALA A 53 0.73 13.03 -0.38
CA ALA A 53 0.05 14.30 -0.20
C ALA A 53 -1.45 14.06 -0.26
N TYR A 54 -2.25 15.12 -0.13
CA TYR A 54 -3.71 14.99 -0.25
C TYR A 54 -4.13 14.24 -1.53
N ASN A 55 -4.78 13.08 -1.35
CA ASN A 55 -5.25 12.15 -2.38
C ASN A 55 -4.19 11.51 -3.28
N ILE A 56 -2.91 11.51 -2.91
CA ILE A 56 -1.85 10.84 -3.68
C ILE A 56 -0.81 10.15 -2.80
N LEU A 57 -0.26 9.06 -3.33
CA LEU A 57 0.90 8.35 -2.81
C LEU A 57 2.03 8.39 -3.84
N GLY A 58 3.25 8.64 -3.35
CA GLY A 58 4.47 8.58 -4.12
C GLY A 58 4.67 7.24 -4.83
N MET A 59 5.35 7.30 -5.98
CA MET A 59 5.89 6.13 -6.65
C MET A 59 7.29 6.49 -7.11
N PRO A 60 8.29 5.62 -6.90
CA PRO A 60 9.67 5.92 -7.32
C PRO A 60 9.82 5.94 -8.84
N SER A 61 8.86 5.39 -9.59
CA SER A 61 8.84 5.39 -11.06
C SER A 61 7.43 5.59 -11.60
N GLY A 62 7.32 6.37 -12.67
CA GLY A 62 6.06 6.65 -13.34
C GLY A 62 5.16 7.62 -12.56
N PRO A 63 3.85 7.64 -12.86
CA PRO A 63 2.92 8.53 -12.19
C PRO A 63 2.64 8.10 -10.74
N VAL A 64 2.29 9.07 -9.89
CA VAL A 64 1.79 8.84 -8.53
C VAL A 64 0.55 7.94 -8.52
N LEU A 65 0.37 7.20 -7.42
CA LEU A 65 -0.85 6.45 -7.16
C LEU A 65 -1.87 7.39 -6.54
N THR A 66 -2.92 7.75 -7.30
CA THR A 66 -3.98 8.61 -6.77
C THR A 66 -4.97 7.82 -5.91
N ARG A 67 -5.72 8.50 -5.04
CA ARG A 67 -6.85 7.91 -4.32
C ARG A 67 -7.84 7.23 -5.26
N SER A 68 -8.15 7.86 -6.40
CA SER A 68 -9.06 7.28 -7.38
C SER A 68 -8.51 5.99 -7.98
N ASP A 69 -7.20 5.93 -8.25
CA ASP A 69 -6.54 4.71 -8.70
C ASP A 69 -6.65 3.61 -7.63
N LEU A 70 -6.28 3.92 -6.38
CA LEU A 70 -6.31 2.96 -5.27
C LEU A 70 -7.71 2.36 -5.08
N LEU A 71 -8.75 3.20 -5.00
CA LEU A 71 -10.13 2.74 -4.84
C LEU A 71 -10.59 1.92 -6.05
N SER A 72 -10.21 2.32 -7.27
CA SER A 72 -10.49 1.55 -8.48
C SER A 72 -9.85 0.16 -8.43
N TYR A 73 -8.59 0.06 -8.00
CA TYR A 73 -7.87 -1.21 -7.91
C TYR A 73 -8.44 -2.12 -6.83
N ILE A 74 -8.77 -1.57 -5.65
CA ILE A 74 -9.44 -2.32 -4.57
C ILE A 74 -10.80 -2.85 -5.03
N ASN A 75 -11.62 -2.01 -5.67
CA ASN A 75 -12.92 -2.42 -6.18
C ASN A 75 -12.80 -3.48 -7.28
N ARG A 76 -11.78 -3.35 -8.14
CA ARG A 76 -11.50 -4.36 -9.17
C ARG A 76 -11.09 -5.68 -8.54
N ALA A 77 -10.17 -5.68 -7.59
CA ALA A 77 -9.73 -6.88 -6.88
C ALA A 77 -10.89 -7.55 -6.12
N ARG A 78 -11.77 -6.75 -5.49
CA ARG A 78 -13.02 -7.24 -4.88
C ARG A 78 -13.93 -7.91 -5.91
N SER A 79 -14.13 -7.28 -7.07
CA SER A 79 -14.98 -7.84 -8.15
C SER A 79 -14.45 -9.16 -8.71
N LEU A 80 -13.13 -9.36 -8.64
CA LEU A 80 -12.44 -10.58 -9.05
C LEU A 80 -12.41 -11.65 -7.96
N GLY A 81 -12.92 -11.35 -6.75
CA GLY A 81 -12.87 -12.28 -5.63
C GLY A 81 -11.45 -12.52 -5.12
N MET A 82 -10.57 -11.52 -5.15
CA MET A 82 -9.17 -11.66 -4.74
C MET A 82 -8.97 -11.69 -3.22
N PHE A 83 -9.99 -11.41 -2.42
CA PHE A 83 -9.90 -11.46 -0.96
C PHE A 83 -11.27 -11.58 -0.29
N HIS A 84 -11.29 -12.21 0.88
CA HIS A 84 -12.36 -12.11 1.87
C HIS A 84 -12.32 -10.77 2.61
N LYS A 85 -11.15 -10.41 3.14
CA LYS A 85 -10.87 -9.12 3.79
C LYS A 85 -9.55 -8.55 3.28
N LEU A 86 -9.50 -7.23 3.14
CA LEU A 86 -8.29 -6.48 2.85
C LEU A 86 -7.96 -5.60 4.05
N SER A 87 -6.81 -5.84 4.67
CA SER A 87 -6.22 -4.91 5.64
C SER A 87 -5.19 -4.06 4.92
N ILE A 88 -5.27 -2.73 5.01
CA ILE A 88 -4.34 -1.81 4.35
C ILE A 88 -3.78 -0.77 5.32
N TYR A 89 -2.46 -0.77 5.49
CA TYR A 89 -1.75 0.19 6.33
C TYR A 89 -0.96 1.16 5.44
N VAL A 90 -1.14 2.46 5.65
CA VAL A 90 -0.53 3.52 4.84
C VAL A 90 0.29 4.46 5.72
N GLU A 91 1.61 4.38 5.61
CA GLU A 91 2.55 5.37 6.12
C GLU A 91 2.83 6.40 5.03
N ALA A 92 2.27 7.60 5.19
CA ALA A 92 2.53 8.76 4.35
C ALA A 92 1.93 10.04 4.96
N CYS A 93 2.42 11.21 4.55
CA CYS A 93 1.74 12.48 4.80
C CYS A 93 0.35 12.49 4.16
N GLU A 94 -0.61 13.13 4.85
CA GLU A 94 -2.03 13.17 4.50
C GLU A 94 -2.65 11.80 4.17
N SER A 95 -2.11 10.70 4.70
CA SER A 95 -2.50 9.32 4.35
C SER A 95 -3.98 9.03 4.62
N GLY A 96 -4.60 9.70 5.61
CA GLY A 96 -6.03 9.63 5.87
C GLY A 96 -6.90 10.00 4.67
N SER A 97 -6.40 10.87 3.79
CA SER A 97 -7.11 11.24 2.56
C SER A 97 -7.29 10.04 1.62
N MET A 98 -6.33 9.11 1.57
CA MET A 98 -6.34 7.97 0.65
C MET A 98 -7.47 6.98 0.94
N LEU A 99 -7.90 6.86 2.20
CA LEU A 99 -8.91 5.88 2.63
C LEU A 99 -10.23 6.53 3.08
N ALA A 100 -10.35 7.86 2.96
CA ALA A 100 -11.57 8.58 3.30
C ALA A 100 -12.79 7.97 2.58
N GLY A 101 -13.88 7.73 3.31
CA GLY A 101 -15.10 7.11 2.79
C GLY A 101 -15.12 5.57 2.84
N LEU A 102 -14.07 4.92 3.36
CA LEU A 102 -14.03 3.47 3.60
C LEU A 102 -14.29 3.09 5.07
N GLU A 103 -14.62 4.04 5.96
CA GLU A 103 -14.74 3.83 7.41
C GLU A 103 -15.85 2.83 7.79
N GLY A 104 -16.82 2.61 6.90
CA GLY A 104 -17.90 1.62 7.05
C GLY A 104 -17.84 0.46 6.05
N ASP A 105 -16.75 0.32 5.29
CA ASP A 105 -16.63 -0.75 4.30
C ASP A 105 -16.49 -2.11 5.00
N SER A 106 -17.32 -3.07 4.61
CA SER A 106 -17.34 -4.39 5.26
C SER A 106 -16.20 -5.31 4.82
N PHE A 107 -15.39 -4.94 3.82
CA PHE A 107 -14.29 -5.74 3.29
C PHE A 107 -12.92 -5.13 3.57
N VAL A 108 -12.83 -3.81 3.72
CA VAL A 108 -11.56 -3.09 3.88
C VAL A 108 -11.41 -2.55 5.28
N ASN A 109 -10.32 -2.93 5.95
CA ASN A 109 -9.90 -2.36 7.22
C ASN A 109 -8.63 -1.52 6.98
N GLY A 110 -8.75 -0.20 7.11
CA GLY A 110 -7.65 0.73 6.84
C GLY A 110 -7.07 1.34 8.11
N LEU A 111 -5.74 1.43 8.20
CA LEU A 111 -5.06 2.31 9.14
C LEU A 111 -4.14 3.26 8.37
N THR A 112 -4.12 4.52 8.79
CA THR A 112 -3.27 5.56 8.19
C THR A 112 -2.41 6.17 9.28
N ALA A 113 -1.17 6.52 8.92
CA ALA A 113 -0.24 7.15 9.85
C ALA A 113 -0.67 8.56 10.27
N SER A 114 -1.49 9.19 9.43
CA SER A 114 -1.91 10.57 9.59
C SER A 114 -3.36 10.77 9.14
N SER A 115 -3.99 11.83 9.61
CA SER A 115 -5.26 12.35 9.11
C SER A 115 -5.11 12.93 7.69
N ALA A 116 -6.21 13.37 7.07
CA ALA A 116 -6.17 13.92 5.71
C ALA A 116 -5.48 15.30 5.60
N THR A 117 -5.08 15.91 6.71
CA THR A 117 -4.54 17.28 6.76
C THR A 117 -3.28 17.39 7.61
N GLU A 118 -2.63 16.27 7.93
CA GLU A 118 -1.42 16.27 8.75
C GLU A 118 -0.32 15.41 8.15
N ASP A 119 0.91 15.82 8.42
CA ASP A 119 2.11 15.09 8.07
C ASP A 119 2.25 13.80 8.91
N SER A 120 2.91 12.80 8.31
CA SER A 120 3.49 11.68 9.05
C SER A 120 4.90 12.03 9.56
N TYR A 121 5.41 11.28 10.53
CA TYR A 121 6.68 11.62 11.19
C TYR A 121 7.70 10.50 11.08
N ALA A 122 8.90 10.83 10.62
CA ALA A 122 10.06 9.97 10.74
C ALA A 122 10.49 9.79 12.21
N CYS A 123 11.12 8.68 12.54
CA CYS A 123 11.70 8.42 13.86
C CYS A 123 13.07 7.73 13.77
N ASN A 124 13.71 7.54 14.93
CA ASN A 124 15.04 6.94 15.04
C ASN A 124 16.07 7.63 14.12
N CYS A 125 16.13 8.96 14.15
CA CYS A 125 17.00 9.72 13.27
C CYS A 125 18.40 9.92 13.86
N ALA A 126 19.43 9.77 13.03
CA ALA A 126 20.82 10.06 13.38
C ALA A 126 21.58 10.64 12.17
N LYS A 127 22.37 11.69 12.40
CA LYS A 127 23.22 12.32 11.37
C LYS A 127 22.46 12.73 10.10
N GLY A 128 21.23 13.22 10.24
CA GLY A 128 20.40 13.70 9.12
C GLY A 128 19.71 12.61 8.31
N ILE A 129 19.78 11.35 8.75
CA ILE A 129 19.07 10.21 8.16
C ILE A 129 18.15 9.63 9.21
N CYS A 130 16.92 9.29 8.83
CA CYS A 130 15.97 8.56 9.67
C CYS A 130 15.89 7.11 9.20
N TYR A 131 15.90 6.16 10.15
CA TYR A 131 15.90 4.73 9.86
C TYR A 131 14.50 4.10 9.88
N ALA A 132 13.48 4.85 10.29
CA ALA A 132 12.11 4.39 10.38
C ALA A 132 11.12 5.56 10.35
N ASP A 133 9.86 5.24 10.15
CA ASP A 133 8.72 6.14 10.31
C ASP A 133 7.90 5.75 11.55
N LEU A 134 7.32 6.71 12.25
CA LEU A 134 6.81 6.53 13.60
C LEU A 134 5.63 5.54 13.65
N PHE A 135 4.64 5.70 12.78
CA PHE A 135 3.51 4.78 12.71
C PHE A 135 4.00 3.37 12.34
N SER A 136 4.86 3.30 11.33
CA SER A 136 5.50 2.08 10.84
C SER A 136 6.25 1.32 11.93
N TYR A 137 7.15 2.01 12.63
CA TYR A 137 7.92 1.49 13.74
C TYR A 137 7.03 0.96 14.85
N LYS A 138 5.97 1.71 15.20
CA LYS A 138 5.06 1.34 16.29
C LYS A 138 4.28 0.08 15.98
N TRP A 139 3.66 -0.05 14.81
CA TRP A 139 2.86 -1.24 14.51
C TRP A 139 3.74 -2.47 14.31
N MET A 140 4.90 -2.34 13.66
CA MET A 140 5.82 -3.47 13.47
C MET A 140 6.38 -3.97 14.79
N THR A 141 6.90 -3.08 15.64
CA THR A 141 7.44 -3.48 16.95
C THR A 141 6.38 -3.96 17.94
N ASN A 142 5.13 -3.50 17.81
CA ASN A 142 4.01 -4.07 18.55
C ASN A 142 3.70 -5.50 18.08
N SER A 143 3.70 -5.73 16.77
CA SER A 143 3.40 -7.06 16.19
C SER A 143 4.44 -8.13 16.51
N GLU A 144 5.67 -7.72 16.85
CA GLU A 144 6.76 -8.61 17.26
C GLU A 144 6.75 -8.93 18.77
N GLN A 145 5.95 -8.21 19.57
CA GLN A 145 5.80 -8.49 20.99
C GLN A 145 4.88 -9.70 21.17
N VAL A 146 5.50 -10.86 21.38
CA VAL A 146 4.84 -12.13 21.73
C VAL A 146 4.40 -12.14 23.18
#